data_AF-A0A3B9K965-F1
#
_entry.id   AF-A0A3B9K965-F1
#
_cell.length_a   1.000
_cell.length_b   1.000
_cell.length_c   1.000
_cell.angle_alpha   90.00
_cell.angle_beta   90.00
_cell.angle_gamma   90.00
#
_symmetry.space_group_name_H-M   'P 1'
#
loop_
_entity.id
_entity.type
_entity.pdbx_description
1 polymer ?
#
loop_
_entity_poly.entity_id
_entity_poly.type
_entity_poly.pdbx_seq_one_letter_code
_entity_poly.pdbx_strand_id
1 'polypeptide(L)'
;RMTWEDAFRAYLLGLAEKKPVIFCGDLNVAHKEIDLKNPKTNRRNAGFTDEEREKFTELLDSGFIDTFRYFYPDLEGVYSWWSYRFKAREKNAGWRIDYFCVSKELEGRLKGASIHTDITGSDHCPVELLIE
;
A
#
# COMPACT_ATOMS: atom_id res chain seq x y z
N ARG A 1 -7.64 9.85 12.25
CA ARG A 1 -6.68 9.13 11.38
C ARG A 1 -5.50 8.59 12.19
N MET A 2 -4.64 9.40 12.80
CA MET A 2 -3.46 8.89 13.53
C MET A 2 -3.79 7.88 14.66
N THR A 3 -4.82 8.15 15.46
CA THR A 3 -5.29 7.20 16.49
C THR A 3 -5.74 5.86 15.92
N TRP A 4 -6.29 5.86 14.70
CA TRP A 4 -6.66 4.63 14.02
C TRP A 4 -5.42 3.85 13.61
N GLU A 5 -4.39 4.50 13.05
CA GLU A 5 -3.14 3.84 12.67
C GLU A 5 -2.46 3.18 13.88
N ASP A 6 -2.40 3.88 15.02
CA ASP A 6 -1.82 3.34 16.25
C ASP A 6 -2.62 2.14 16.78
N ALA A 7 -3.95 2.24 16.80
CA ALA A 7 -4.83 1.15 17.23
C ALA A 7 -4.76 -0.06 16.28
N PHE A 8 -4.71 0.18 14.98
CA PHE A 8 -4.61 -0.85 13.96
C PHE A 8 -3.28 -1.60 14.05
N ARG A 9 -2.15 -0.88 14.18
CA ARG A 9 -0.84 -1.49 14.41
C ARG A 9 -0.83 -2.34 15.68
N ALA A 10 -1.35 -1.82 16.80
CA ALA A 10 -1.42 -2.58 18.05
C ALA A 10 -2.27 -3.85 17.90
N TYR A 11 -3.38 -3.78 17.18
CA TYR A 11 -4.23 -4.93 16.88
C TYR A 11 -3.48 -5.99 16.05
N LEU A 12 -2.79 -5.58 14.98
CA LEU A 12 -2.01 -6.47 14.13
C LEU A 12 -0.88 -7.16 14.90
N LEU A 13 -0.19 -6.45 15.79
CA LEU A 13 0.84 -7.03 16.65
C LEU A 13 0.26 -8.10 17.60
N GLY A 14 -0.90 -7.83 18.21
CA GLY A 14 -1.59 -8.83 19.04
C GLY A 14 -2.07 -10.06 18.27
N LEU A 15 -2.34 -9.95 16.96
CA LEU A 15 -2.57 -11.10 16.09
C LEU A 15 -1.27 -11.84 15.77
N ALA A 16 -0.20 -11.10 15.48
CA ALA A 16 1.12 -11.64 15.14
C ALA A 16 1.74 -12.46 16.27
N GLU A 17 1.45 -12.14 17.54
CA GLU A 17 1.82 -12.96 18.71
C GLU A 17 1.25 -14.40 18.66
N LYS A 18 0.16 -14.62 17.92
CA LYS A 18 -0.52 -15.93 17.83
C LYS A 18 -0.15 -16.67 16.56
N LYS A 19 -0.17 -15.98 15.41
CA LYS A 19 0.13 -16.52 14.08
C LYS A 19 0.61 -15.40 13.15
N PRO A 20 1.45 -15.72 12.15
CA PRO A 20 1.80 -14.76 11.11
C PRO A 20 0.55 -14.17 10.43
N VAL A 21 0.60 -12.87 10.13
CA VAL A 21 -0.53 -12.11 9.62
C VAL A 21 -0.30 -11.72 8.16
N ILE A 22 -1.35 -11.83 7.36
CA ILE A 22 -1.47 -11.18 6.06
C ILE A 22 -2.66 -10.23 6.19
N PHE A 23 -2.47 -8.96 5.87
CA PHE A 23 -3.56 -7.99 5.78
C PHE A 23 -3.52 -7.29 4.43
N CYS A 24 -4.70 -6.96 3.92
CA CYS A 24 -4.84 -6.34 2.61
C CYS A 24 -6.01 -5.36 2.55
N GLY A 25 -5.92 -4.45 1.60
CA GLY A 25 -6.99 -3.49 1.29
C GLY A 25 -6.44 -2.10 1.00
N ASP A 26 -7.36 -1.16 0.84
CA ASP A 26 -7.09 0.26 0.70
C ASP A 26 -6.66 0.83 2.06
N LEU A 27 -5.37 1.13 2.19
CA LEU A 27 -4.81 1.74 3.39
C LEU A 27 -4.81 3.25 3.33
N ASN A 28 -5.28 3.87 2.24
CA ASN A 28 -5.39 5.32 2.05
C ASN A 28 -4.08 6.07 2.38
N VAL A 29 -2.95 5.53 1.93
CA VAL A 29 -1.63 6.16 2.02
C VAL A 29 -0.76 5.69 0.87
N ALA A 30 -0.10 6.61 0.17
CA ALA A 30 1.01 6.32 -0.73
C ALA A 30 2.31 6.51 0.06
N HIS A 31 3.07 5.43 0.29
CA HIS A 31 4.20 5.46 1.24
C HIS A 31 5.35 6.37 0.77
N LYS A 32 5.81 6.14 -0.46
CA LYS A 32 6.98 6.80 -1.04
C LYS A 32 6.58 7.69 -2.22
N GLU A 33 7.47 8.59 -2.62
CA GLU A 33 7.24 9.46 -3.79
C GLU A 33 7.01 8.66 -5.09
N ILE A 34 7.58 7.46 -5.20
CA ILE A 34 7.36 6.54 -6.32
C ILE A 34 5.95 5.92 -6.35
N ASP A 35 5.19 6.04 -5.26
CA ASP A 35 3.85 5.46 -5.10
C ASP A 35 2.73 6.39 -5.59
N LEU A 36 3.05 7.56 -6.15
CA LEU A 36 2.06 8.44 -6.78
C LEU A 36 2.67 9.28 -7.89
N LYS A 37 1.84 9.72 -8.84
CA LYS A 37 2.33 10.48 -10.00
C LYS A 37 2.88 11.86 -9.66
N ASN A 38 2.31 12.55 -8.67
CA ASN A 38 2.58 13.96 -8.37
C ASN A 38 2.89 14.19 -6.88
N PRO A 39 4.00 13.69 -6.32
CA PRO A 39 4.32 13.78 -4.89
C PRO A 39 4.41 15.23 -4.39
N LYS A 40 5.09 16.10 -5.14
CA LYS A 40 5.38 17.49 -4.74
C LYS A 40 4.13 18.31 -4.45
N THR A 41 3.06 18.12 -5.24
CA THR A 41 1.80 18.86 -5.08
C THR A 41 0.85 18.22 -4.07
N ASN A 42 1.15 17.00 -3.60
CA ASN A 42 0.26 16.23 -2.74
C ASN A 42 0.75 16.05 -1.30
N ARG A 43 1.95 16.54 -0.95
CA ARG A 43 2.54 16.40 0.40
C ARG A 43 1.69 16.92 1.57
N ARG A 44 0.67 17.73 1.30
CA ARG A 44 -0.28 18.25 2.30
C ARG A 44 -1.72 17.72 2.11
N ASN A 45 -1.91 16.80 1.19
CA ASN A 45 -3.20 16.20 0.87
C ASN A 45 -3.31 14.84 1.56
N ALA A 46 -4.53 14.46 1.94
CA ALA A 46 -4.83 13.15 2.49
C ALA A 46 -4.32 12.04 1.54
N GLY A 47 -3.73 11.01 2.12
CA GLY A 47 -3.04 9.93 1.43
C GLY A 47 -1.56 10.17 1.20
N PHE A 48 -1.02 11.38 1.42
CA PHE A 48 0.41 11.67 1.23
C PHE A 48 0.96 12.71 2.21
N THR A 49 0.31 12.92 3.37
CA THR A 49 0.91 13.77 4.40
C THR A 49 2.13 13.08 5.02
N ASP A 50 3.05 13.88 5.58
CA ASP A 50 4.24 13.33 6.23
C ASP A 50 3.85 12.42 7.41
N GLU A 51 2.79 12.75 8.15
CA GLU A 51 2.28 11.95 9.27
C GLU A 51 1.69 10.60 8.82
N GLU A 52 0.90 10.58 7.74
CA GLU A 52 0.34 9.33 7.21
C GLU A 52 1.45 8.39 6.71
N ARG A 53 2.44 8.94 6.01
CA ARG A 53 3.59 8.20 5.51
C ARG A 53 4.45 7.66 6.65
N GLU A 54 4.68 8.46 7.68
CA GLU A 54 5.44 8.04 8.85
C GLU A 54 4.71 6.92 9.61
N LYS A 55 3.38 6.99 9.77
CA LYS A 55 2.61 5.90 10.38
C LYS A 55 2.70 4.60 9.60
N PHE A 56 2.74 4.67 8.28
CA PHE A 56 2.97 3.48 7.46
C PHE A 56 4.41 2.94 7.60
N THR A 57 5.42 3.82 7.71
CA THR A 57 6.79 3.42 8.06
C THR A 57 6.83 2.70 9.42
N GLU A 58 6.25 3.29 10.47
CA GLU A 58 6.17 2.66 11.81
C GLU A 58 5.47 1.29 11.76
N LEU A 59 4.44 1.14 10.92
CA LEU A 59 3.75 -0.13 10.70
C LEU A 59 4.70 -1.16 10.06
N LEU A 60 5.40 -0.84 8.98
CA LEU A 60 6.33 -1.77 8.34
C LEU A 60 7.51 -2.13 9.27
N ASP A 61 8.08 -1.15 9.96
CA ASP A 61 9.17 -1.34 10.91
C ASP A 61 8.77 -2.20 12.12
N SER A 62 7.47 -2.35 12.39
CA SER A 62 6.95 -3.25 13.42
C SER A 62 6.95 -4.74 13.04
N GLY A 63 7.50 -5.10 11.87
CA GLY A 63 7.72 -6.48 11.45
C GLY A 63 6.86 -6.92 10.26
N PHE A 64 6.43 -5.97 9.44
CA PHE A 64 5.61 -6.23 8.25
C PHE A 64 6.35 -5.84 6.96
N ILE A 65 6.03 -6.55 5.89
CA ILE A 65 6.60 -6.35 4.55
C ILE A 65 5.49 -5.85 3.62
N ASP A 66 5.70 -4.71 2.97
CA ASP A 66 4.94 -4.31 1.77
C ASP A 66 5.36 -5.23 0.61
N THR A 67 4.49 -6.17 0.25
CA THR A 67 4.82 -7.24 -0.70
C THR A 67 5.08 -6.73 -2.12
N PHE A 68 4.38 -5.69 -2.55
CA PHE A 68 4.62 -5.13 -3.89
C PHE A 68 6.02 -4.50 -3.98
N ARG A 69 6.43 -3.75 -2.94
CA ARG A 69 7.76 -3.15 -2.88
C ARG A 69 8.86 -4.15 -2.54
N TYR A 70 8.54 -5.29 -1.95
CA TYR A 70 9.48 -6.41 -1.82
C TYR A 70 9.94 -6.93 -3.18
N PHE A 71 9.00 -7.17 -4.10
CA PHE A 71 9.33 -7.65 -5.45
C PHE A 71 9.78 -6.54 -6.41
N TYR A 72 9.25 -5.33 -6.24
CA TYR A 72 9.50 -4.20 -7.14
C TYR A 72 9.88 -2.94 -6.35
N PRO A 73 11.07 -2.90 -5.74
CA PRO A 73 11.45 -1.82 -4.83
C PRO A 73 11.46 -0.44 -5.48
N ASP A 74 11.86 -0.38 -6.76
CA ASP A 74 12.09 0.86 -7.49
C ASP A 74 11.12 1.08 -8.67
N LEU A 75 10.13 0.19 -8.84
CA LEU A 75 9.20 0.28 -9.98
C LEU A 75 8.24 1.47 -9.82
N GLU A 76 8.35 2.43 -10.72
CA GLU A 76 7.47 3.60 -10.78
C GLU A 76 6.29 3.38 -11.73
N GLY A 77 5.24 4.20 -11.58
CA GLY A 77 4.15 4.29 -12.56
C GLY A 77 3.11 3.17 -12.49
N VAL A 78 3.19 2.28 -11.50
CA VAL A 78 2.17 1.26 -11.22
C VAL A 78 1.36 1.69 -10.00
N TYR A 79 0.08 1.94 -10.21
CA TYR A 79 -0.83 2.52 -9.24
C TYR A 79 -2.07 1.64 -9.08
N SER A 80 -2.77 1.76 -7.96
CA SER A 80 -3.98 1.01 -7.67
C SER A 80 -5.24 1.88 -7.69
N TRP A 81 -5.10 3.20 -7.61
CA TRP A 81 -6.20 4.17 -7.60
C TRP A 81 -5.97 5.34 -8.56
N TRP A 82 -7.05 5.80 -9.19
CA TRP A 82 -7.08 7.02 -9.99
C TRP A 82 -8.41 7.77 -9.82
N SER A 83 -8.35 9.08 -9.64
CA SER A 83 -9.57 9.90 -9.64
C SER A 83 -10.37 9.72 -10.94
N TYR A 84 -11.69 9.60 -10.83
CA TYR A 84 -12.58 9.67 -12.00
C TYR A 84 -12.53 11.02 -12.73
N ARG A 85 -12.01 12.06 -12.08
CA ARG A 85 -11.91 13.40 -12.68
C ARG A 85 -10.74 13.47 -13.65
N PHE A 86 -10.84 14.38 -14.62
CA PHE A 86 -9.76 14.75 -15.54
C PHE A 86 -9.13 13.61 -16.35
N LYS A 87 -9.82 12.47 -16.44
CA LYS A 87 -9.33 11.25 -17.09
C LYS A 87 -8.00 10.79 -16.47
N ALA A 88 -7.91 10.81 -15.13
CA ALA A 88 -6.65 10.52 -14.44
C ALA A 88 -6.12 9.11 -14.76
N ARG A 89 -7.02 8.10 -14.87
CA ARG A 89 -6.65 6.73 -15.26
C ARG A 89 -6.06 6.66 -16.66
N GLU A 90 -6.67 7.31 -17.66
CA GLU A 90 -6.14 7.39 -19.03
C GLU A 90 -4.75 8.04 -19.09
N LYS A 91 -4.48 9.02 -18.21
CA LYS A 91 -3.20 9.75 -18.13
C LYS A 91 -2.19 9.09 -17.17
N ASN A 92 -2.56 7.98 -16.55
CA ASN A 92 -1.85 7.34 -15.46
C ASN A 92 -1.43 8.32 -14.33
N ALA A 93 -2.32 9.25 -13.98
CA ALA A 93 -2.16 10.15 -12.84
C ALA A 93 -2.73 9.50 -11.57
N GLY A 94 -2.09 8.40 -11.13
CA GLY A 94 -2.57 7.52 -10.07
C GLY A 94 -1.74 7.53 -8.81
N TRP A 95 -2.21 6.73 -7.85
CA TRP A 95 -1.64 6.49 -6.53
C TRP A 95 -1.69 4.98 -6.22
N ARG A 96 -0.68 4.45 -5.55
CA ARG A 96 -0.68 3.11 -4.98
C ARG A 96 -1.06 3.22 -3.51
N ILE A 97 -2.30 2.90 -3.20
CA ILE A 97 -2.88 2.98 -1.85
C ILE A 97 -3.50 1.65 -1.38
N ASP A 98 -3.56 0.66 -2.27
CA ASP A 98 -4.01 -0.70 -1.98
C ASP A 98 -2.80 -1.61 -1.79
N TYR A 99 -2.80 -2.38 -0.70
CA TYR A 99 -1.64 -3.15 -0.28
C TYR A 99 -1.99 -4.60 0.03
N PHE A 100 -0.99 -5.46 -0.13
CA PHE A 100 -0.82 -6.66 0.67
C PHE A 100 0.41 -6.47 1.55
N CYS A 101 0.23 -6.54 2.86
CA CYS A 101 1.31 -6.52 3.83
C CYS A 101 1.34 -7.83 4.61
N VAL A 102 2.53 -8.39 4.80
CA VAL A 102 2.70 -9.71 5.45
C VAL A 102 3.67 -9.62 6.62
N SER A 103 3.47 -10.43 7.65
CA SER A 103 4.48 -10.62 8.69
C SER A 103 5.81 -11.08 8.08
N LYS A 104 6.92 -10.54 8.58
CA LYS A 104 8.27 -10.84 8.08
C LYS A 104 8.61 -12.33 8.09
N GLU A 105 8.04 -13.09 9.03
CA GLU A 105 8.19 -14.56 9.10
C GLU A 105 7.70 -15.30 7.83
N LEU A 106 6.82 -14.67 7.04
CA LEU A 106 6.30 -15.22 5.78
C LEU A 106 7.17 -14.86 4.56
N GLU A 107 8.27 -14.14 4.73
CA GLU A 107 9.13 -13.67 3.62
C GLU A 107 9.53 -14.81 2.67
N GLY A 108 10.02 -15.94 3.21
CA GLY A 108 10.44 -17.10 2.41
C GLY A 108 9.31 -17.83 1.66
N ARG A 109 8.05 -17.45 1.90
CA ARG A 109 6.85 -18.03 1.28
C ARG A 109 6.30 -17.16 0.15
N LEU A 110 6.78 -15.93 0.01
CA LEU A 110 6.34 -14.99 -1.03
C LEU A 110 6.77 -15.50 -2.42
N LYS A 111 5.82 -15.54 -3.36
CA LYS A 111 6.06 -15.96 -4.75
C LYS A 111 5.82 -14.86 -5.78
N GLY A 112 4.96 -13.89 -5.47
CA GLY A 112 4.74 -12.74 -6.34
C GLY A 112 3.72 -11.75 -5.79
N ALA A 113 3.71 -10.55 -6.36
CA ALA A 113 2.69 -9.53 -6.13
C ALA A 113 2.36 -8.85 -7.47
N SER A 114 1.09 -8.44 -7.67
CA SER A 114 0.63 -7.84 -8.92
C SER A 114 -0.42 -6.75 -8.67
N ILE A 115 -0.53 -5.80 -9.59
CA ILE A 115 -1.57 -4.76 -9.61
C ILE A 115 -2.24 -4.80 -10.99
N HIS A 116 -3.54 -5.11 -11.02
CA HIS A 116 -4.29 -5.43 -12.24
C HIS A 116 -4.89 -4.19 -12.89
N THR A 117 -4.03 -3.30 -13.39
CA THR A 117 -4.40 -1.95 -13.88
C THR A 117 -5.39 -1.93 -15.05
N ASP A 118 -5.54 -3.04 -15.75
CA ASP A 118 -6.47 -3.27 -16.86
C ASP A 118 -7.90 -3.59 -16.40
N ILE A 119 -8.09 -4.04 -15.15
CA ILE A 119 -9.43 -4.35 -14.61
C ILE A 119 -10.15 -3.06 -14.20
N THR A 120 -11.20 -2.73 -14.94
CA THR A 120 -12.04 -1.53 -14.70
C THR A 120 -13.33 -1.85 -13.93
N GLY A 121 -14.00 -0.82 -13.41
CA GLY A 121 -15.28 -0.94 -12.68
C GLY A 121 -15.31 -0.16 -11.37
N SER A 122 -14.13 0.20 -10.85
CA SER A 122 -13.90 1.10 -9.73
C SER A 122 -12.85 2.14 -10.13
N ASP A 123 -12.74 3.21 -9.34
CA ASP A 123 -11.59 4.12 -9.31
C ASP A 123 -10.33 3.43 -8.81
N HIS A 124 -10.48 2.29 -8.13
CA HIS A 124 -9.41 1.34 -7.84
C HIS A 124 -9.30 0.22 -8.89
N CYS A 125 -8.18 -0.50 -8.87
CA CYS A 125 -8.03 -1.81 -9.50
C CYS A 125 -7.56 -2.86 -8.48
N PRO A 126 -7.82 -4.16 -8.72
CA PRO A 126 -7.40 -5.22 -7.81
C PRO A 126 -5.88 -5.29 -7.62
N VAL A 127 -5.47 -5.64 -6.40
CA VAL A 127 -4.10 -6.03 -6.06
C VAL A 127 -4.07 -7.51 -5.68
N GLU A 128 -2.97 -8.20 -5.95
CA GLU A 128 -2.83 -9.64 -5.77
C GLU A 128 -1.54 -9.99 -5.03
N LEU A 129 -1.60 -11.02 -4.21
CA LEU A 129 -0.47 -11.68 -3.57
C LEU A 129 -0.49 -13.17 -3.89
N LEU A 130 0.63 -13.69 -4.38
CA LEU A 130 0.90 -15.13 -4.50
C LEU A 130 1.86 -15.57 -3.39
N ILE A 131 1.42 -16.52 -2.57
CA ILE A 131 2.16 -17.05 -1.42
C ILE A 131 1.95 -18.58 -1.33
N GLU A 132 3.00 -19.32 -0.96
CA GLU A 132 2.97 -20.79 -0.77
C GLU A 132 2.86 -21.16 0.70
#